data_AF-A0A653DM51-F1
#
_entry.id   AF-A0A653DM51-F1
#
_cell.length_a   1.000
_cell.length_b   1.000
_cell.length_c   1.000
_cell.angle_alpha   90.00
_cell.angle_beta   90.00
_cell.angle_gamma   90.00
#
_symmetry.space_group_name_H-M   'P 1'
#
loop_
_entity.id
_entity.type
_entity.pdbx_description
1 polymer ?
#
loop_
_entity_poly.entity_id
_entity_poly.type
_entity_poly.pdbx_seq_one_letter_code
_entity_poly.pdbx_strand_id
1 'polypeptide(L)'
;FLHPFQQLNKSIWTIWTSNRLYSKVICYNELKIVQKSHEKICTALKLMSDCFSVQTLFYVVTVQVVLIRVAYVPLKLYLQGKRGYVLVMITWTSVGYAICFLIFTWLLARYCTATTLEARKLYQISQKISMSFSQGRASFENKALKEYVTLFAEQTNKPNIRFSTVLFPIDYSMLLMIFNSVTTYLIILLQF
;
A
#
# COMPACT_ATOMS: atom_id res chain seq x y z
N PHE A 1 17.02 -21.85 -62.48
CA PHE A 1 15.60 -21.75 -62.04
C PHE A 1 15.40 -21.73 -60.50
N LEU A 2 16.40 -21.41 -59.66
CA LEU A 2 16.26 -21.37 -58.19
C LEU A 2 16.32 -19.96 -57.56
N HIS A 3 16.55 -18.92 -58.36
CA HIS A 3 16.78 -17.55 -57.89
C HIS A 3 15.56 -16.80 -57.29
N PRO A 4 14.32 -16.97 -57.80
CA PRO A 4 13.18 -16.18 -57.29
C PRO A 4 12.64 -16.69 -55.94
N PHE A 5 12.75 -17.99 -55.65
CA PHE A 5 12.31 -18.56 -54.37
C PHE A 5 13.21 -18.16 -53.18
N GLN A 6 14.52 -18.00 -53.41
CA GLN A 6 15.43 -17.52 -52.37
C GLN A 6 15.21 -16.05 -52.04
N GLN A 7 14.87 -15.20 -53.02
CA GLN A 7 14.51 -13.81 -52.77
C GLN A 7 13.20 -13.68 -51.98
N LEU A 8 12.17 -14.46 -52.31
CA LEU A 8 10.90 -14.45 -51.60
C LEU A 8 11.06 -14.87 -50.13
N ASN A 9 11.86 -15.90 -49.88
CA ASN A 9 12.11 -16.40 -48.53
C ASN A 9 12.90 -15.38 -47.68
N LYS A 10 13.84 -14.65 -48.30
CA LYS A 10 14.59 -13.57 -47.64
C LYS A 10 13.67 -12.41 -47.26
N SER A 11 12.77 -12.00 -48.17
CA SER A 11 11.78 -10.94 -47.95
C SER A 11 10.81 -11.28 -46.83
N ILE A 12 10.29 -12.51 -46.81
CA ILE A 12 9.41 -13.00 -45.72
C ILE A 12 10.17 -13.03 -44.39
N TRP A 13 11.43 -13.49 -44.38
CA TRP A 13 12.26 -13.47 -43.17
C TRP A 13 12.54 -12.05 -42.65
N THR A 14 12.79 -11.08 -43.54
CA THR A 14 12.96 -9.66 -43.16
C THR A 14 11.67 -9.04 -42.64
N ILE A 15 10.51 -9.38 -43.20
CA ILE A 15 9.21 -8.91 -42.70
C ILE A 15 8.90 -9.52 -41.33
N TRP A 16 9.23 -10.81 -41.14
CA TRP A 16 9.01 -11.51 -39.88
C TRP A 16 9.93 -11.05 -38.75
N THR A 17 11.20 -10.75 -39.08
CA THR A 17 12.17 -10.16 -38.14
C THR A 17 11.86 -8.70 -37.84
N SER A 18 11.43 -7.92 -38.84
CA SER A 18 10.93 -6.55 -38.69
C SER A 18 9.73 -6.48 -37.75
N ASN A 19 8.71 -7.34 -37.92
CA ASN A 19 7.55 -7.38 -37.02
C ASN A 19 7.90 -7.80 -35.59
N ARG A 20 8.89 -8.69 -35.39
CA ARG A 20 9.39 -9.05 -34.05
C ARG A 20 10.14 -7.92 -33.38
N LEU A 21 10.96 -7.18 -34.13
CA LEU A 21 11.69 -6.01 -33.63
C LEU A 21 10.72 -4.87 -33.29
N TYR A 22 9.75 -4.59 -34.16
CA TYR A 22 8.69 -3.61 -33.90
C TYR A 22 7.90 -3.94 -32.63
N SER A 23 7.46 -5.20 -32.48
CA SER A 23 6.75 -5.65 -31.28
C SER A 23 7.57 -5.49 -30.00
N LYS A 24 8.89 -5.73 -30.06
CA LYS A 24 9.79 -5.56 -28.91
C LYS A 24 10.09 -4.10 -28.57
N VAL A 25 10.27 -3.23 -29.57
CA VAL A 25 10.47 -1.79 -29.37
C VAL A 25 9.21 -1.15 -28.77
N ILE A 26 8.03 -1.57 -29.23
CA ILE A 26 6.75 -1.16 -28.64
C ILE A 26 6.67 -1.63 -27.19
N CYS A 27 6.96 -2.91 -26.92
CA CYS A 27 6.95 -3.46 -25.55
C CYS A 27 7.90 -2.72 -24.60
N TYR A 28 9.09 -2.36 -25.07
CA TYR A 28 10.06 -1.58 -24.30
C TYR A 28 9.56 -0.17 -23.97
N ASN A 29 9.00 0.54 -24.96
CA ASN A 29 8.43 1.87 -24.75
C ASN A 29 7.25 1.84 -23.77
N GLU A 30 6.35 0.86 -23.90
CA GLU A 30 5.24 0.66 -22.97
C GLU A 30 5.74 0.38 -21.54
N LEU A 31 6.74 -0.49 -21.39
CA LEU A 31 7.33 -0.80 -20.08
C LEU A 31 7.96 0.45 -19.44
N LYS A 32 8.64 1.28 -20.25
CA LYS A 32 9.24 2.54 -19.81
C LYS A 32 8.19 3.57 -19.38
N ILE A 33 7.04 3.61 -20.05
CA ILE A 33 5.91 4.45 -19.65
C ILE A 33 5.34 3.97 -18.31
N VAL A 34 5.12 2.66 -18.15
CA VAL A 34 4.64 2.08 -16.89
C VAL A 34 5.61 2.35 -15.74
N GLN A 35 6.92 2.21 -15.97
CA GLN A 35 7.95 2.50 -14.99
C GLN A 35 7.91 3.97 -14.53
N LYS A 36 7.88 4.92 -15.46
CA LYS A 36 7.79 6.35 -15.13
C LYS A 36 6.52 6.68 -14.36
N SER A 37 5.39 6.07 -14.73
CA SER A 37 4.12 6.24 -14.02
C SER A 37 4.19 5.67 -12.61
N HIS A 38 4.81 4.50 -12.44
CA HIS A 38 5.02 3.90 -11.13
C HIS A 38 5.93 4.76 -10.24
N GLU A 39 7.05 5.26 -10.76
CA GLU A 39 7.94 6.18 -10.02
C GLU A 39 7.22 7.44 -9.55
N LYS A 40 6.36 8.02 -10.41
CA LYS A 40 5.52 9.17 -10.05
C LYS A 40 4.54 8.83 -8.93
N ILE A 41 3.86 7.68 -9.02
CA ILE A 41 2.92 7.21 -7.99
C ILE A 41 3.66 6.98 -6.67
N CYS A 42 4.81 6.30 -6.68
CA CYS A 42 5.62 6.07 -5.49
C CYS A 42 6.10 7.37 -4.84
N THR A 43 6.51 8.33 -5.66
CA THR A 43 6.93 9.65 -5.18
C THR A 43 5.75 10.41 -4.55
N ALA A 44 4.59 10.39 -5.20
CA ALA A 44 3.36 10.99 -4.67
C ALA A 44 2.94 10.33 -3.34
N LEU A 45 2.98 9.00 -3.25
CA LEU A 45 2.65 8.25 -2.04
C LEU A 45 3.63 8.55 -0.90
N LYS A 46 4.93 8.68 -1.20
CA LYS A 46 5.94 9.08 -0.24
C LYS A 46 5.68 10.49 0.28
N LEU A 47 5.43 11.46 -0.60
CA LEU A 47 5.09 12.82 -0.21
C LEU A 47 3.81 12.89 0.62
N MET A 48 2.76 12.13 0.25
CA MET A 48 1.55 12.02 1.07
C MET A 48 1.86 11.43 2.44
N SER A 49 2.63 10.33 2.51
CA SER A 49 3.02 9.73 3.78
C SER A 49 3.79 10.73 4.65
N ASP A 50 4.76 11.45 4.08
CA ASP A 50 5.57 12.43 4.81
C ASP A 50 4.71 13.59 5.33
N CYS A 51 3.85 14.17 4.49
CA CYS A 51 2.95 15.26 4.86
C CYS A 51 1.93 14.87 5.94
N PHE A 52 1.35 13.67 5.85
CA PHE A 52 0.31 13.23 6.77
C PHE A 52 0.86 12.45 7.98
N SER A 53 2.15 12.09 8.01
CA SER A 53 2.76 11.27 9.08
C SER A 53 2.50 11.81 10.49
N VAL A 54 2.73 13.11 10.69
CA VAL A 54 2.53 13.80 11.97
C VAL A 54 1.03 13.94 12.28
N GLN A 55 0.22 14.28 11.27
CA GLN A 55 -1.22 14.40 11.45
C GLN A 55 -1.87 13.06 11.82
N THR A 56 -1.44 11.95 11.20
CA THR A 56 -1.90 10.61 11.54
C THR A 56 -1.48 10.21 12.96
N LEU A 57 -0.29 10.62 13.40
CA LEU A 57 0.13 10.40 14.78
C LEU A 57 -0.78 11.11 15.79
N PHE A 58 -1.07 12.40 15.59
CA PHE A 58 -2.03 13.13 16.44
C PHE A 58 -3.43 12.53 16.40
N TYR A 59 -3.86 12.07 15.23
CA TYR A 59 -5.13 11.38 15.07
C TYR A 59 -5.19 10.09 15.91
N VAL A 60 -4.15 9.25 15.88
CA VAL A 60 -4.08 8.01 16.69
C VAL A 60 -4.14 8.30 18.19
N VAL A 61 -3.38 9.31 18.66
CA VAL A 61 -3.43 9.74 20.07
C VAL A 61 -4.83 10.23 20.43
N THR A 62 -5.47 10.99 19.54
CA THR A 62 -6.84 11.47 19.75
C THR A 62 -7.84 10.32 19.87
N VAL A 63 -7.73 9.30 19.01
CA VAL A 63 -8.56 8.08 19.09
C VAL A 63 -8.40 7.41 20.45
N GLN A 64 -7.17 7.24 20.95
CA GLN A 64 -6.92 6.64 22.26
C GLN A 64 -7.58 7.43 23.39
N VAL A 65 -7.42 8.76 23.40
CA VAL A 65 -8.04 9.64 24.40
C VAL A 65 -9.57 9.56 24.36
N VAL A 66 -10.16 9.53 23.16
CA VAL A 66 -11.61 9.37 22.98
C VAL A 66 -12.08 8.04 23.58
N LEU A 67 -11.43 6.93 23.24
CA LEU A 67 -11.79 5.60 23.74
C LEU A 67 -11.68 5.51 25.27
N ILE A 68 -10.64 6.10 25.85
CA ILE A 68 -10.49 6.20 27.30
C ILE A 68 -11.62 7.01 27.93
N ARG A 69 -11.97 8.16 27.34
CA ARG A 69 -13.06 9.03 27.85
C ARG A 69 -14.41 8.33 27.82
N VAL A 70 -14.67 7.50 26.82
CA VAL A 70 -15.92 6.72 26.71
C VAL A 70 -16.14 5.81 27.91
N ALA A 71 -15.08 5.25 28.49
CA ALA A 71 -15.20 4.45 29.71
C ALA A 71 -15.16 5.31 30.99
N TYR A 72 -14.25 6.28 31.05
CA TYR A 72 -14.01 7.06 32.26
C TYR A 72 -15.19 7.99 32.62
N VAL A 73 -15.81 8.67 31.66
CA VAL A 73 -16.85 9.67 31.94
C VAL A 73 -18.12 9.02 32.51
N PRO A 74 -18.68 7.94 31.92
CA PRO A 74 -19.81 7.24 32.52
C PRO A 74 -19.49 6.67 33.91
N LEU A 75 -18.30 6.08 34.09
CA LEU A 75 -17.86 5.54 35.38
C LEU A 75 -17.82 6.64 36.46
N LYS A 76 -17.21 7.79 36.14
CA LYS A 76 -17.14 8.94 37.06
C LYS A 76 -18.54 9.46 37.43
N LEU A 77 -19.43 9.60 36.46
CA LEU A 77 -20.79 10.07 36.72
C LEU A 77 -21.58 9.07 37.56
N TYR A 78 -21.38 7.77 37.33
CA TYR A 78 -21.97 6.70 38.13
C TYR A 78 -21.51 6.76 39.59
N LEU A 79 -20.21 6.91 39.82
CA LEU A 79 -19.62 7.04 41.17
C LEU A 79 -20.06 8.31 41.89
N GLN A 80 -20.31 9.41 41.17
CA GLN A 80 -20.86 10.65 41.72
C GLN A 80 -22.35 10.57 42.08
N GLY A 81 -22.99 9.40 41.91
CA GLY A 81 -24.42 9.23 42.19
C GLY A 81 -25.34 9.94 41.19
N LYS A 82 -24.81 10.48 40.08
CA LYS A 82 -25.60 11.07 39.00
C LYS A 82 -26.26 9.97 38.17
N ARG A 83 -27.33 9.40 38.71
CA ARG A 83 -28.14 8.35 38.06
C ARG A 83 -29.28 8.98 37.26
N GLY A 84 -29.68 8.31 36.18
CA GLY A 84 -30.86 8.68 35.39
C GLY A 84 -30.55 9.00 33.92
N TYR A 85 -31.48 9.71 33.27
CA TYR A 85 -31.49 9.97 31.82
C TYR A 85 -30.20 10.62 31.31
N VAL A 86 -29.61 11.54 32.09
CA VAL A 86 -28.37 12.25 31.72
C VAL A 86 -27.19 11.30 31.54
N LEU A 87 -27.04 10.31 32.42
CA LEU A 87 -25.97 9.31 32.33
C LEU A 87 -26.12 8.46 31.07
N VAL A 88 -27.33 8.00 30.78
CA VAL A 88 -27.64 7.19 29.60
C VAL A 88 -27.37 7.98 28.32
N MET A 89 -27.82 9.23 28.24
CA MET A 89 -27.61 10.10 27.09
C MET A 89 -26.11 10.38 26.83
N ILE A 90 -25.35 10.69 27.88
CA ILE A 90 -23.89 10.92 27.76
C ILE A 90 -23.17 9.64 27.34
N THR A 91 -23.56 8.48 27.91
CA THR A 91 -22.95 7.20 27.55
C THR A 91 -23.22 6.86 26.09
N TRP A 92 -24.46 7.00 25.63
CA TRP A 92 -24.84 6.68 24.26
C TRP A 92 -24.16 7.58 23.23
N THR A 93 -24.13 8.89 23.48
CA THR A 93 -23.43 9.86 22.62
C THR A 93 -21.92 9.59 22.57
N SER A 94 -21.31 9.25 23.71
CA SER A 94 -19.88 8.92 23.79
C SER A 94 -19.55 7.63 23.02
N VAL A 95 -20.37 6.58 23.18
CA VAL A 95 -20.22 5.31 22.43
C VAL A 95 -20.37 5.53 20.93
N GLY A 96 -21.40 6.27 20.50
CA GLY A 96 -21.60 6.62 19.09
C GLY A 96 -20.39 7.36 18.50
N TYR A 97 -19.84 8.32 19.24
CA TYR A 97 -18.63 9.05 18.84
C TYR A 97 -17.42 8.11 18.71
N ALA A 98 -17.18 7.22 19.67
CA ALA A 98 -16.09 6.25 19.56
C ALA A 98 -16.24 5.29 18.38
N ILE A 99 -17.44 4.81 18.09
CA ILE A 99 -17.70 3.95 16.93
C ILE A 99 -17.30 4.67 15.65
N CYS A 100 -17.64 5.95 15.48
CA CYS A 100 -17.22 6.74 14.32
C CYS A 100 -15.69 6.78 14.19
N PHE A 101 -14.96 7.07 15.27
CA PHE A 101 -13.48 7.09 15.24
C PHE A 101 -12.88 5.72 14.93
N LEU A 102 -13.45 4.63 15.45
CA LEU A 102 -13.01 3.28 15.14
C LEU A 102 -13.22 2.94 13.66
N ILE A 103 -14.37 3.33 13.08
CA ILE A 103 -14.66 3.14 11.64
C ILE A 103 -13.63 3.89 10.80
N PHE A 104 -13.37 5.17 11.09
CA PHE A 104 -12.38 5.95 10.34
C PHE A 104 -10.97 5.37 10.46
N THR A 105 -10.58 4.93 11.65
CA THR A 105 -9.27 4.30 11.89
C THR A 105 -9.14 2.98 11.13
N TRP A 106 -10.21 2.18 11.09
CA TRP A 106 -10.26 0.95 10.32
C TRP A 106 -10.19 1.20 8.81
N LEU A 107 -10.92 2.18 8.31
CA LEU A 107 -10.85 2.59 6.89
C LEU A 107 -9.43 3.03 6.53
N LEU A 108 -8.81 3.87 7.36
CA LEU A 108 -7.43 4.32 7.15
C LEU A 108 -6.46 3.14 7.06
N ALA A 109 -6.50 2.22 8.04
CA ALA A 109 -5.67 1.02 8.04
C ALA A 109 -5.93 0.14 6.82
N ARG A 110 -7.19 -0.01 6.40
CA ARG A 110 -7.60 -0.79 5.23
C ARG A 110 -7.04 -0.21 3.94
N TYR A 111 -7.18 1.10 3.72
CA TYR A 111 -6.67 1.75 2.52
C TYR A 111 -5.14 1.71 2.46
N CYS A 112 -4.45 2.02 3.56
CA CYS A 112 -3.00 1.93 3.61
C CYS A 112 -2.50 0.49 3.33
N THR A 113 -3.16 -0.51 3.92
CA THR A 113 -2.80 -1.93 3.69
C THR A 113 -3.13 -2.39 2.26
N ALA A 114 -4.23 -1.92 1.67
CA ALA A 114 -4.58 -2.24 0.29
C ALA A 114 -3.52 -1.68 -0.69
N THR A 115 -3.10 -0.43 -0.50
CA THR A 115 -2.05 0.18 -1.32
C THR A 115 -0.71 -0.54 -1.18
N THR A 116 -0.31 -0.92 0.04
CA THR A 116 0.94 -1.69 0.24
C THR A 116 0.87 -3.07 -0.43
N LEU A 117 -0.30 -3.73 -0.37
CA LEU A 117 -0.52 -5.03 -1.01
C LEU A 117 -0.49 -4.93 -2.54
N GLU A 118 -1.11 -3.90 -3.12
CA GLU A 118 -1.09 -3.67 -4.57
C GLU A 118 0.33 -3.37 -5.08
N ALA A 119 1.09 -2.54 -4.36
CA ALA A 119 2.50 -2.32 -4.66
C ALA A 119 3.30 -3.63 -4.67
N ARG A 120 3.05 -4.51 -3.68
CA ARG A 120 3.71 -5.82 -3.60
C ARG A 120 3.30 -6.77 -4.74
N LYS A 121 2.04 -6.76 -5.16
CA LYS A 121 1.57 -7.54 -6.32
C LYS A 121 2.25 -7.06 -7.61
N LEU A 122 2.40 -5.75 -7.79
CA LEU A 122 3.10 -5.18 -8.95
C LEU A 122 4.56 -5.65 -8.98
N TYR A 123 5.24 -5.62 -7.84
CA TYR A 123 6.60 -6.17 -7.70
C TYR A 123 6.65 -7.65 -8.11
N GLN A 124 5.76 -8.49 -7.58
CA GLN A 124 5.72 -9.92 -7.93
C GLN A 124 5.51 -10.18 -9.43
N ILE A 125 4.66 -9.38 -10.09
CA ILE A 125 4.44 -9.48 -11.54
C ILE A 125 5.71 -9.10 -12.29
N SER A 126 6.35 -7.98 -11.91
CA SER A 126 7.60 -7.54 -12.54
C SER A 126 8.72 -8.59 -12.39
N GLN A 127 8.80 -9.23 -11.24
CA GLN A 127 9.77 -10.30 -10.98
C GLN A 127 9.48 -11.55 -11.82
N LYS A 128 8.22 -11.96 -11.97
CA LYS A 128 7.83 -13.09 -12.84
C LYS A 128 8.18 -12.83 -14.31
N ILE A 129 7.95 -11.61 -14.79
CA ILE A 129 8.34 -11.18 -16.13
C ILE A 129 9.87 -11.21 -16.27
N SER A 130 10.61 -10.77 -15.26
CA SER A 130 12.07 -10.84 -15.26
C SER A 130 12.59 -12.28 -15.38
N MET A 131 11.96 -13.23 -14.69
CA MET A 131 12.38 -14.63 -14.69
C MET A 131 12.07 -15.33 -16.02
N SER A 132 10.95 -14.98 -16.70
CA SER A 132 10.60 -15.58 -18.00
C SER A 132 11.61 -15.23 -19.10
N PHE A 133 12.24 -14.04 -19.04
CA PHE A 133 13.35 -13.68 -19.92
C PHE A 133 14.62 -14.50 -19.69
N SER A 134 14.77 -15.15 -18.54
CA SER A 134 15.94 -15.96 -18.23
C SER A 134 15.92 -17.36 -18.85
N GLN A 135 14.78 -17.84 -19.36
CA GLN A 135 14.62 -19.20 -19.90
C GLN A 135 14.74 -19.29 -21.43
N GLY A 136 14.78 -18.17 -22.17
CA GLY A 136 14.91 -18.14 -23.63
C GLY A 136 16.34 -17.96 -24.14
N ARG A 137 16.68 -18.51 -25.32
CA ARG A 137 17.98 -18.28 -26.00
C ARG A 137 18.30 -16.78 -26.07
N ALA A 138 19.41 -16.38 -25.45
CA ALA A 138 19.78 -14.99 -25.21
C ALA A 138 20.26 -14.30 -26.51
N SER A 139 19.38 -13.51 -27.13
CA SER A 139 19.81 -12.40 -27.99
C SER A 139 20.38 -11.26 -27.12
N PHE A 140 21.36 -10.51 -27.62
CA PHE A 140 21.95 -9.34 -26.93
C PHE A 140 20.88 -8.32 -26.52
N GLU A 141 19.83 -8.15 -27.32
CA GLU A 141 18.68 -7.28 -27.00
C GLU A 141 17.81 -7.82 -25.86
N ASN A 142 17.71 -9.16 -25.71
CA ASN A 142 17.01 -9.76 -24.57
C ASN A 142 17.78 -9.54 -23.25
N LYS A 143 19.11 -9.36 -23.30
CA LYS A 143 19.90 -8.98 -22.11
C LYS A 143 19.58 -7.57 -21.64
N ALA A 144 19.53 -6.60 -22.55
CA ALA A 144 19.16 -5.22 -22.21
C ALA A 144 17.74 -5.16 -21.63
N LEU A 145 16.77 -5.84 -22.28
CA LEU A 145 15.40 -5.89 -21.76
C LEU A 145 15.33 -6.57 -20.38
N LYS A 146 16.07 -7.67 -20.17
CA LYS A 146 16.15 -8.35 -18.87
C LYS A 146 16.71 -7.42 -17.81
N GLU A 147 17.80 -6.70 -18.09
CA GLU A 147 18.42 -5.75 -17.18
C GLU A 147 17.47 -4.63 -16.78
N TYR A 148 16.71 -4.08 -17.72
CA TYR A 148 15.66 -3.09 -17.46
C TYR A 148 14.54 -3.65 -16.58
N VAL A 149 14.05 -4.86 -16.86
CA VAL A 149 13.00 -5.48 -16.06
C VAL A 149 13.51 -5.82 -14.66
N THR A 150 14.76 -6.27 -14.51
CA THR A 150 15.37 -6.47 -13.20
C THR A 150 15.54 -5.17 -12.42
N LEU A 151 16.00 -4.10 -13.07
CA LEU A 151 16.11 -2.78 -12.44
C LEU A 151 14.74 -2.26 -12.04
N PHE A 152 13.71 -2.44 -12.87
CA PHE A 152 12.33 -2.10 -12.53
C PHE A 152 11.79 -2.94 -11.37
N ALA A 153 12.07 -4.24 -11.34
CA ALA A 153 11.73 -5.10 -10.21
C ALA A 153 12.44 -4.65 -8.93
N GLU A 154 13.72 -4.31 -9.01
CA GLU A 154 14.49 -3.83 -7.86
C GLU A 154 14.02 -2.45 -7.38
N GLN A 155 13.69 -1.54 -8.31
CA GLN A 155 13.11 -0.24 -8.02
C GLN A 155 11.68 -0.31 -7.48
N THR A 156 10.89 -1.31 -7.86
CA THR A 156 9.57 -1.57 -7.26
C THR A 156 9.68 -2.26 -5.89
N ASN A 157 10.80 -2.92 -5.59
CA ASN A 157 11.10 -3.51 -4.29
C ASN A 157 11.67 -2.51 -3.27
N LYS A 158 12.46 -1.53 -3.73
CA LYS A 158 13.20 -0.59 -2.86
C LYS A 158 12.33 0.40 -2.08
N PRO A 159 11.22 0.96 -2.61
CA PRO A 159 10.27 1.62 -1.74
C PRO A 159 9.48 0.52 -1.05
N ASN A 160 9.83 0.24 0.20
CA ASN A 160 8.81 -0.16 1.17
C ASN A 160 7.81 1.00 1.20
N ILE A 161 6.85 1.02 0.27
CA ILE A 161 5.69 1.91 0.29
C ILE A 161 4.84 1.42 1.45
N ARG A 162 5.34 1.66 2.66
CA ARG A 162 4.64 1.48 3.90
C ARG A 162 4.33 2.89 4.32
N PHE A 163 3.05 3.23 4.31
CA PHE A 163 2.58 4.40 5.02
C PHE A 163 3.04 4.24 6.46
N SER A 164 3.90 5.13 6.90
CA SER A 164 4.45 5.11 8.25
C SER A 164 4.24 6.47 8.86
N THR A 165 3.84 6.46 10.11
CA THR A 165 4.07 7.61 10.98
C THR A 165 5.55 7.66 11.34
N VAL A 166 5.98 8.74 11.99
CA VAL A 166 7.35 8.89 12.51
C VAL A 166 7.76 7.72 13.44
N LEU A 167 6.80 7.03 14.07
CA LEU A 167 7.07 6.00 15.09
C LEU A 167 6.62 4.58 14.71
N PHE A 168 5.60 4.42 13.87
CA PHE A 168 5.03 3.10 13.55
C PHE A 168 4.36 3.05 12.17
N PRO A 169 4.30 1.87 11.52
CA PRO A 169 3.58 1.68 10.27
C PRO A 169 2.06 1.84 10.45
N ILE A 170 1.40 2.44 9.46
CA ILE A 170 -0.06 2.59 9.39
C ILE A 170 -0.63 1.33 8.73
N ASP A 171 -0.83 0.29 9.53
CA ASP A 171 -1.43 -0.98 9.12
C ASP A 171 -2.35 -1.53 10.22
N TYR A 172 -2.83 -2.77 10.08
CA TYR A 172 -3.67 -3.41 11.09
C TYR A 172 -2.98 -3.56 12.46
N SER A 173 -1.65 -3.50 12.55
CA SER A 173 -0.95 -3.52 13.85
C SER A 173 -1.24 -2.26 14.67
N MET A 174 -1.46 -1.12 14.02
CA MET A 174 -1.87 0.14 14.67
C MET A 174 -3.19 -0.04 15.44
N LEU A 175 -4.17 -0.74 14.85
CA LEU A 175 -5.45 -1.03 15.53
C LEU A 175 -5.23 -1.90 16.77
N LEU A 176 -4.40 -2.94 16.67
CA LEU A 176 -4.05 -3.79 17.81
C LEU A 176 -3.36 -2.98 18.92
N MET A 177 -2.45 -2.07 18.57
CA MET A 177 -1.81 -1.18 19.55
C MET A 177 -2.82 -0.29 20.26
N ILE A 178 -3.80 0.28 19.54
CA ILE A 178 -4.88 1.07 20.15
C ILE A 178 -5.70 0.21 21.11
N PHE A 179 -6.15 -0.98 20.68
CA PHE A 179 -6.94 -1.86 21.54
C PHE A 179 -6.18 -2.32 22.79
N ASN A 180 -4.90 -2.67 22.64
CA ASN A 180 -4.05 -3.05 23.76
C ASN A 180 -3.89 -1.89 24.73
N SER A 181 -3.59 -0.68 24.23
CA SER A 181 -3.46 0.53 25.06
C SER A 181 -4.74 0.83 25.84
N VAL A 182 -5.90 0.74 25.19
CA VAL A 182 -7.20 0.98 25.84
C VAL A 182 -7.48 -0.08 26.89
N THR A 183 -7.27 -1.36 26.56
CA THR A 183 -7.48 -2.49 27.48
C THR A 183 -6.61 -2.34 28.73
N THR A 184 -5.32 -2.03 28.57
CA THR A 184 -4.41 -1.79 29.69
C THR A 184 -4.90 -0.64 30.56
N TYR A 185 -5.35 0.47 29.96
CA TYR A 185 -5.87 1.60 30.71
C TYR A 185 -7.16 1.26 31.49
N LEU A 186 -8.06 0.47 30.89
CA LEU A 186 -9.27 0.00 31.57
C LEU A 186 -8.96 -0.90 32.76
N ILE A 187 -7.95 -1.77 32.63
CA ILE A 187 -7.48 -2.61 33.74
C ILE A 187 -6.96 -1.73 34.88
N ILE A 188 -6.14 -0.71 34.57
CA ILE A 188 -5.63 0.23 35.56
C ILE A 188 -6.79 0.97 36.27
N LEU A 189 -7.76 1.48 35.51
CA LEU A 189 -8.94 2.14 36.07
C LEU A 189 -9.82 1.23 36.94
N LEU A 190 -9.79 -0.08 36.70
CA LEU A 190 -10.57 -1.03 37.50
C LEU A 190 -9.84 -1.38 38.80
N GLN A 191 -8.50 -1.30 38.81
CA GLN A 191 -7.66 -1.59 39.97
C GLN A 191 -7.51 -0.41 40.93
N PHE A 192 -7.56 0.83 40.44
CA PHE A 192 -7.33 2.06 41.22
C PHE A 192 -8.54 3.00 41.16
#